data_AF-A0A6M4PWU9-F1
#
_entry.id   AF-A0A6M4PWU9-F1
#
_cell.length_a   1.000
_cell.length_b   1.000
_cell.length_c   1.000
_cell.angle_alpha   90.00
_cell.angle_beta   90.00
_cell.angle_gamma   90.00
#
_symmetry.space_group_name_H-M   'P 1'
#
loop_
_entity.id
_entity.type
_entity.pdbx_description
1 polymer ?
#
loop_
_entity_poly.entity_id
_entity_poly.type
_entity_poly.pdbx_seq_one_letter_code
_entity_poly.pdbx_strand_id
1 'polypeptide(L)' 'MQPHHSDTIIGRPELLAAFLANYSCGHCNSETEVGIDQYGTPHLITHHDDGCPVLSGTLSSAPDVARAAAGAIPSTFRP' A
#
# COMPACT_ATOMS: atom_id res chain seq x y z
N MET A 1 10.41 -5.48 -15.77
CA MET A 1 10.13 -6.82 -15.20
C MET A 1 8.71 -6.77 -14.68
N GLN A 2 7.88 -7.78 -14.96
CA GLN A 2 6.49 -7.81 -14.47
C GLN A 2 6.52 -8.24 -12.99
N PRO A 3 5.88 -7.50 -12.08
CA PRO A 3 5.84 -7.88 -10.67
C PRO A 3 5.13 -9.23 -10.53
N HIS A 4 5.80 -10.21 -9.90
CA HIS A 4 5.25 -11.56 -9.73
C HIS A 4 4.30 -11.70 -8.53
N HIS A 5 4.29 -10.76 -7.59
CA HIS A 5 3.39 -10.77 -6.44
C HIS A 5 3.01 -9.35 -6.00
N SER A 6 1.73 -9.17 -5.69
CA SER A 6 1.17 -7.90 -5.22
C SER A 6 0.49 -8.08 -3.87
N ASP A 7 0.67 -7.11 -2.97
CA ASP A 7 -0.11 -7.01 -1.74
C ASP A 7 -1.42 -6.26 -2.02
N THR A 8 -2.52 -6.69 -1.40
CA THR A 8 -3.84 -6.05 -1.57
C THR A 8 -4.36 -5.52 -0.25
N ILE A 9 -4.70 -4.23 -0.22
CA ILE A 9 -5.35 -3.57 0.91
C ILE A 9 -6.77 -3.20 0.53
N ILE A 10 -7.73 -3.67 1.33
CA ILE A 10 -9.15 -3.33 1.22
C ILE A 10 -9.46 -2.23 2.22
N GLY A 11 -10.15 -1.18 1.78
CA GLY A 11 -10.45 -0.05 2.67
C GLY A 11 -11.44 0.95 2.08
N ARG A 12 -11.72 2.00 2.85
CA ARG A 12 -12.53 3.12 2.36
C ARG A 12 -11.78 3.87 1.25
N PRO A 13 -12.47 4.35 0.19
CA PRO A 13 -11.84 5.02 -0.95
C PRO A 13 -10.89 6.16 -0.55
N GLU A 14 -11.29 6.97 0.44
CA GLU A 14 -10.51 8.12 0.91
C GLU A 14 -9.20 7.70 1.57
N LEU A 15 -9.22 6.57 2.28
CA LEU A 15 -8.02 5.99 2.86
C LEU A 15 -7.14 5.42 1.75
N LEU A 16 -7.69 4.64 0.81
CA LEU A 16 -6.92 4.05 -0.28
C LEU A 16 -6.24 5.12 -1.15
N ALA A 17 -6.91 6.25 -1.43
CA ALA A 17 -6.32 7.38 -2.13
C ALA A 17 -5.14 8.00 -1.36
N ALA A 18 -5.26 8.09 -0.04
CA ALA A 18 -4.19 8.62 0.79
C ALA A 18 -3.03 7.62 0.95
N PHE A 19 -3.31 6.32 0.97
CA PHE A 19 -2.29 5.28 0.87
C PHE A 19 -1.57 5.33 -0.48
N LEU A 20 -2.29 5.44 -1.60
CA LEU A 20 -1.71 5.57 -2.94
C LEU A 20 -0.70 6.73 -3.01
N ALA A 21 -1.03 7.86 -2.38
CA ALA A 21 -0.19 9.06 -2.38
C ALA A 21 1.03 8.97 -1.45
N ASN A 22 1.00 8.13 -0.41
CA ASN A 22 1.99 8.15 0.68
C ASN A 22 2.71 6.81 0.90
N TYR A 23 2.29 5.73 0.22
CA TYR A 23 2.87 4.41 0.43
C TYR A 23 4.28 4.32 -0.13
N SER A 24 5.16 3.75 0.70
CA SER A 24 6.51 3.34 0.32
C SER A 24 6.89 2.11 1.12
N CYS A 25 7.31 1.04 0.45
CA CYS A 25 7.73 -0.21 1.09
C CYS A 25 8.99 -0.07 1.95
N GLY A 26 9.83 0.95 1.73
CA GLY A 26 11.08 1.15 2.48
C GLY A 26 12.14 0.05 2.30
N HIS A 27 11.85 -1.04 1.59
CA HIS A 27 12.71 -2.22 1.42
C HIS A 27 13.02 -2.57 -0.04
N CYS A 28 12.17 -2.14 -0.97
CA CYS A 28 12.36 -2.32 -2.42
C CYS A 28 11.73 -1.13 -3.16
N ASN A 29 11.89 -1.05 -4.49
CA ASN A 29 11.01 -0.20 -5.27
C ASN A 29 9.62 -0.85 -5.31
N SER A 30 8.60 -0.03 -5.13
CA SER A 30 7.22 -0.48 -5.14
C SER A 30 6.36 0.54 -5.87
N GLU A 31 5.40 0.05 -6.64
CA GLU A 31 4.38 0.85 -7.32
C GLU A 31 3.02 0.49 -6.76
N THR A 32 2.12 1.47 -6.68
CA THR A 32 0.77 1.28 -6.16
C THR A 32 -0.27 1.64 -7.20
N GLU A 33 -1.34 0.85 -7.28
CA GLU A 33 -2.49 1.10 -8.15
C GLU A 33 -3.80 0.88 -7.40
N VAL A 34 -4.88 1.51 -7.88
CA VAL A 34 -6.22 1.32 -7.32
C VAL A 34 -7.06 0.51 -8.30
N GLY A 35 -7.59 -0.60 -7.82
CA GLY A 35 -8.54 -1.45 -8.53
C GLY A 35 -9.92 -1.43 -7.88
N ILE A 36 -10.93 -1.87 -8.63
CA ILE A 36 -12.27 -2.17 -8.10
C ILE A 36 -12.57 -3.62 -8.45
N ASP A 37 -13.03 -4.40 -7.47
CA ASP A 37 -13.40 -5.80 -7.70
C ASP A 37 -14.80 -5.97 -8.32
N GLN A 38 -15.18 -7.21 -8.59
CA GLN A 38 -16.50 -7.55 -9.15
C GLN A 38 -17.69 -7.19 -8.24
N TYR A 39 -17.45 -6.83 -6.97
CA TYR A 39 -18.46 -6.44 -6.00
C TYR A 39 -18.52 -4.91 -5.80
N GLY A 40 -17.71 -4.14 -6.54
CA GLY A 40 -17.63 -2.68 -6.39
C GLY A 40 -16.80 -2.22 -5.20
N THR A 41 -16.01 -3.13 -4.60
CA THR A 41 -15.12 -2.78 -3.47
C THR A 41 -13.82 -2.23 -4.03
N PRO A 42 -13.34 -1.07 -3.57
CA PRO A 42 -12.04 -0.55 -3.98
C PRO A 42 -10.90 -1.27 -3.25
N HIS A 43 -9.81 -1.50 -3.98
CA HIS A 43 -8.60 -2.17 -3.52
C HIS A 43 -7.40 -1.31 -3.88
N LEU A 44 -6.41 -1.26 -2.99
CA LEU A 44 -5.08 -0.80 -3.33
C LEU A 44 -4.21 -2.03 -3.56
N ILE A 45 -3.62 -2.11 -4.74
CA ILE A 45 -2.69 -3.16 -5.13
C ILE A 45 -1.30 -2.55 -5.10
N THR A 46 -0.39 -3.18 -4.36
CA THR A 46 1.01 -2.77 -4.29
C THR A 46 1.87 -3.78 -5.01
N HIS A 47 2.54 -3.35 -6.07
CA HIS A 47 3.55 -4.10 -6.82
C HIS A 47 4.92 -3.89 -6.21
N HIS A 48 5.67 -4.98 -6.02
CA HIS A 48 7.03 -4.95 -5.46
C HIS A 48 8.04 -5.51 -6.46
N ASP A 49 9.30 -5.05 -6.35
CA ASP A 49 10.43 -5.69 -7.04
C ASP A 49 10.61 -7.16 -6.63
N ASP A 50 11.10 -7.96 -7.56
CA ASP A 50 11.45 -9.36 -7.32
C ASP A 50 12.52 -9.45 -6.22
N GLY A 51 12.23 -10.23 -5.17
CA GLY A 51 13.10 -10.39 -4.00
C GLY A 51 12.76 -9.51 -2.81
N CYS A 52 11.69 -8.72 -2.88
CA CYS A 52 11.22 -7.96 -1.72
C CYS A 52 10.95 -8.91 -0.52
N PRO A 53 11.56 -8.65 0.66
CA PRO A 53 11.40 -9.49 1.84
C PRO A 53 9.96 -9.49 2.38
N VAL A 54 9.14 -8.50 2.03
CA VAL A 54 7.71 -8.46 2.35
C VAL A 54 6.96 -9.58 1.61
N LEU A 55 7.26 -9.81 0.34
CA LEU A 55 6.61 -10.86 -0.48
C LEU A 55 6.88 -12.28 0.05
N SER A 56 8.06 -12.49 0.65
CA SER A 56 8.42 -13.78 1.27
C SER A 56 7.89 -13.94 2.70
N GLY A 57 7.22 -12.92 3.25
CA GLY A 57 6.78 -12.89 4.65
C GLY A 57 7.93 -12.76 5.66
N THR A 58 9.17 -12.57 5.19
CA THR A 58 10.35 -12.36 6.04
C THR A 58 10.22 -11.05 6.82
N LEU A 59 9.60 -10.04 6.21
CA LEU A 59 9.23 -8.78 6.85
C LEU A 59 7.73 -8.52 6.72
N SER A 60 7.15 -7.86 7.72
CA SER A 60 5.75 -7.43 7.71
C SER A 60 5.60 -6.12 6.93
N SER A 61 4.53 -6.00 6.13
CA SER A 61 4.11 -4.74 5.49
C SER A 61 3.40 -3.77 6.45
N ALA A 62 3.08 -4.18 7.68
CA ALA A 62 2.36 -3.33 8.64
C ALA A 62 3.05 -1.98 8.94
N PRO A 63 4.39 -1.88 9.06
CA PRO A 63 5.06 -0.59 9.24
C PRO A 63 4.94 0.34 8.04
N ASP A 64 4.95 -0.21 6.82
CA ASP A 64 4.73 0.55 5.57
C ASP A 64 3.32 1.11 5.54
N VAL A 65 2.36 0.25 5.90
CA VAL A 65 0.95 0.62 5.99
C VAL A 65 0.74 1.70 7.03
N ALA A 66 1.38 1.59 8.20
CA ALA A 66 1.28 2.59 9.26
C ALA A 66 1.89 3.94 8.85
N ARG A 67 3.03 3.94 8.13
CA ARG A 67 3.64 5.17 7.59
C ARG A 67 2.73 5.86 6.57
N ALA A 68 2.18 5.10 5.64
CA ALA A 68 1.25 5.61 4.64
C ALA A 68 -0.02 6.18 5.31
N ALA A 69 -0.56 5.49 6.32
CA ALA A 69 -1.68 5.96 7.12
C ALA A 69 -1.33 7.24 7.90
N ALA A 70 -0.11 7.36 8.45
CA ALA A 70 0.32 8.55 9.17
C ALA A 70 0.51 9.76 8.23
N GLY A 71 1.03 9.56 7.01
CA GLY A 71 1.09 10.60 5.97
C GLY A 71 -0.27 10.97 5.39
N ALA A 72 -1.24 10.05 5.47
CA ALA A 72 -2.63 10.27 5.10
C ALA A 72 -3.42 11.14 6.08
N ILE A 73 -2.97 11.28 7.33
CA ILE A 73 -3.61 12.18 8.30
C ILE A 73 -3.13 13.60 7.98
N PRO A 74 -4.02 14.51 7.55
CA PRO A 74 -3.62 15.89 7.32
C PRO A 74 -3.06 16.49 8.61
N SER A 75 -1.97 17.24 8.50
CA SER A 75 -1.24 17.87 9.62
C SER A 75 -2.07 18.85 10.47
N THR A 76 -3.34 19.06 10.12
CA THR A 76 -4.34 19.79 10.90
C THR A 76 -4.91 19.02 12.10
N PHE A 77 -4.60 17.72 12.24
CA PHE A 77 -5.06 16.88 13.36
C PHE A 77 -3.92 16.47 14.31
N ARG A 78 -3.02 17.42 14.62
CA ARG A 78 -2.01 17.25 15.68
C ARG A 78 -2.51 18.03 16.92
N PRO A 79 -2.68 17.39 18.10
CA PRO A 79 -3.10 18.09 19.32
C PRO A 79 -2.06 19.11 19.79
#